data_AF-A0A7Y3WVN0-F1
#
_entry.id   AF-A0A7Y3WVN0-F1
#
_cell.length_a   1.000
_cell.length_b   1.000
_cell.length_c   1.000
_cell.angle_alpha   90.00
_cell.angle_beta   90.00
_cell.angle_gamma   90.00
#
_symmetry.space_group_name_H-M   'P 1'
#
loop_
_entity.id
_entity.type
_entity.pdbx_description
1 polymer ?
#
loop_
_entity_poly.entity_id
_entity_poly.type
_entity_poly.pdbx_seq_one_letter_code
_entity_poly.pdbx_strand_id
1 'polypeptide(L)'
;MTPNPPTDNLYKFVTFLGIALVIFSTLSINSNLQKMQEADSAADAVLTSLTYNFERLSSSAIRMDKEMSEALMATREIEKQTNRDNEEVVRLRAKTEQLDTDIKTAKIKMEEIEKKARELVEISHKSQSTFKILKSQNYLMYFSLCLGLLMSILGCVSWYFFHQRYQDKLLKKTLFDN
;
A
#
# COMPACT_ATOMS: atom_id res chain seq x y z
N MET A 1 -28.56 49.02 -23.55
CA MET A 1 -28.11 47.72 -23.02
C MET A 1 -28.96 46.63 -23.65
N THR A 2 -28.41 45.85 -24.57
CA THR A 2 -29.13 44.68 -25.11
C THR A 2 -29.27 43.65 -24.00
N PRO A 3 -30.48 43.14 -23.70
CA PRO A 3 -30.69 42.19 -22.63
C PRO A 3 -29.87 40.92 -22.90
N ASN A 4 -29.16 40.43 -21.88
CA ASN A 4 -28.46 39.16 -21.98
C ASN A 4 -29.50 38.06 -22.24
N PRO A 5 -29.41 37.29 -23.34
CA PRO A 5 -30.24 36.11 -23.50
C PRO A 5 -30.08 35.19 -22.29
N PRO A 6 -31.16 34.54 -21.82
CA PRO A 6 -31.15 33.71 -20.62
C PRO A 6 -30.17 32.52 -20.68
N THR A 7 -29.66 32.20 -21.86
CA THR A 7 -28.71 31.12 -22.13
C THR A 7 -27.23 31.47 -21.88
N ASP A 8 -26.85 32.75 -21.72
CA ASP A 8 -25.43 33.12 -21.46
C ASP A 8 -24.92 32.55 -20.13
N ASN A 9 -25.78 32.52 -19.11
CA ASN A 9 -25.44 31.94 -17.81
C ASN A 9 -25.29 30.41 -17.87
N LEU A 10 -25.99 29.74 -18.80
CA LEU A 10 -25.96 28.28 -18.91
C LEU A 10 -24.59 27.78 -19.39
N TYR A 11 -24.02 28.39 -20.43
CA TYR A 11 -22.72 27.95 -20.96
C TYR A 11 -21.59 28.18 -19.97
N LYS A 12 -21.58 29.33 -19.29
CA LYS A 12 -20.64 29.64 -18.21
C LYS A 12 -20.78 28.64 -17.07
N PHE A 13 -22.01 28.31 -16.67
CA PHE A 13 -22.27 27.32 -15.63
C PHE A 13 -21.75 25.93 -16.01
N VAL A 14 -22.00 25.48 -17.23
CA VAL A 14 -21.48 24.20 -17.75
C VAL A 14 -19.95 24.17 -17.73
N THR A 15 -19.30 25.27 -18.12
CA THR A 15 -17.83 25.38 -18.04
C THR A 15 -17.32 25.29 -16.61
N PHE A 16 -17.87 26.10 -15.69
CA PHE A 16 -17.44 26.09 -14.29
C PHE A 16 -17.72 24.75 -13.60
N LEU A 17 -18.85 24.12 -13.91
CA LEU A 17 -19.17 22.78 -13.42
C LEU A 17 -18.17 21.74 -13.93
N GLY A 18 -17.79 21.81 -15.22
CA GLY A 18 -16.77 20.95 -15.80
C GLY A 18 -15.41 21.13 -15.13
N ILE A 19 -14.98 22.37 -14.90
CA ILE A 19 -13.73 22.68 -14.20
C ILE A 19 -13.76 22.16 -12.76
N ALA A 20 -14.87 22.38 -12.04
CA ALA A 20 -15.04 21.87 -10.69
C ALA A 20 -14.94 20.34 -10.65
N LEU A 21 -15.61 19.65 -11.57
CA LEU A 21 -15.51 18.19 -11.71
C LEU A 21 -14.07 17.72 -11.92
N VAL A 22 -13.29 18.42 -12.77
CA VAL A 22 -11.89 18.08 -13.01
C VAL A 22 -11.04 18.24 -11.75
N ILE A 23 -11.21 19.36 -11.03
CA ILE A 23 -10.47 19.63 -9.78
C ILE A 23 -10.81 18.55 -8.74
N PHE A 24 -12.10 18.31 -8.48
CA PHE A 24 -12.53 17.30 -7.51
C PHE A 24 -12.05 15.89 -7.89
N SER A 25 -12.17 15.51 -9.17
CA SER A 25 -11.71 14.20 -9.64
C SER A 25 -10.20 14.04 -9.44
N THR A 26 -9.41 15.08 -9.76
CA THR A 26 -7.95 15.05 -9.60
C THR A 26 -7.54 14.94 -8.14
N LEU A 27 -8.15 15.74 -7.26
CA LEU A 27 -7.90 15.69 -5.82
C LEU A 27 -8.26 14.31 -5.24
N SER A 28 -9.43 13.77 -5.60
CA SER A 28 -9.87 12.45 -5.14
C SER A 28 -8.97 11.32 -5.64
N ILE A 29 -8.53 11.35 -6.91
CA ILE A 29 -7.58 10.36 -7.46
C ILE A 29 -6.27 10.40 -6.65
N ASN A 30 -5.73 11.59 -6.40
CA ASN A 30 -4.48 11.74 -5.66
C ASN A 30 -4.61 11.24 -4.20
N SER A 31 -5.71 11.59 -3.51
CA SER A 31 -5.97 11.09 -2.15
C SER A 31 -6.14 9.57 -2.11
N ASN A 32 -6.78 8.98 -3.13
CA ASN A 32 -6.91 7.53 -3.23
C ASN A 32 -5.56 6.86 -3.48
N LEU A 33 -4.72 7.43 -4.33
CA LEU A 33 -3.38 6.91 -4.61
C LEU A 33 -2.51 6.90 -3.36
N GLN A 34 -2.55 7.98 -2.56
CA GLN A 34 -1.83 8.06 -1.29
C GLN A 34 -2.26 6.94 -0.32
N LYS A 35 -3.57 6.73 -0.14
CA LYS A 35 -4.08 5.63 0.71
C LYS A 35 -3.63 4.25 0.22
N MET A 36 -3.53 4.05 -1.09
CA MET A 36 -3.04 2.79 -1.66
C MET A 36 -1.55 2.61 -1.38
N GLN A 37 -0.75 3.66 -1.54
CA GLN A 37 0.70 3.64 -1.24
C GLN A 37 0.98 3.39 0.25
N GLU A 38 0.21 4.00 1.14
CA GLU A 38 0.33 3.78 2.59
C GLU A 38 0.03 2.33 2.98
N ALA A 39 -1.03 1.74 2.42
CA ALA A 39 -1.39 0.35 2.67
C ALA A 39 -0.33 -0.63 2.14
N ASP A 40 0.24 -0.35 0.96
CA ASP A 40 1.29 -1.16 0.34
C ASP A 40 2.59 -1.07 1.17
N SER A 41 2.98 0.14 1.58
CA SER A 41 4.17 0.37 2.42
C SER A 41 4.05 -0.32 3.78
N ALA A 42 2.86 -0.32 4.38
CA ALA A 42 2.62 -1.02 5.64
C ALA A 42 2.75 -2.55 5.47
N ALA A 43 2.24 -3.10 4.37
CA ALA A 43 2.39 -4.52 4.06
C ALA A 43 3.87 -4.89 3.84
N ASP A 44 4.62 -4.08 3.08
CA ASP A 44 6.04 -4.28 2.83
C ASP A 44 6.88 -4.22 4.10
N ALA A 45 6.57 -3.30 5.02
CA ALA A 45 7.26 -3.20 6.31
C ALA A 45 7.07 -4.48 7.15
N VAL A 46 5.84 -5.00 7.21
CA VAL A 46 5.56 -6.26 7.92
C VAL A 46 6.25 -7.43 7.24
N LEU A 47 6.21 -7.51 5.90
CA LEU A 47 6.82 -8.60 5.13
C LEU A 47 8.34 -8.62 5.23
N THR A 48 8.97 -7.44 5.23
CA THR A 48 10.41 -7.27 5.49
C THR A 48 10.76 -7.76 6.89
N SER A 49 9.97 -7.36 7.91
CA SER A 49 10.19 -7.80 9.28
C SER A 49 10.02 -9.32 9.44
N LEU A 50 9.08 -9.92 8.71
CA LEU A 50 8.82 -11.36 8.74
C LEU A 50 9.99 -12.12 8.11
N THR A 51 10.47 -11.66 6.96
CA THR A 51 11.62 -12.24 6.25
C THR A 51 12.87 -12.22 7.12
N TYR A 52 13.17 -11.08 7.73
CA TYR A 52 14.32 -10.95 8.64
C TYR A 52 14.23 -11.90 9.85
N ASN A 53 13.05 -11.99 10.48
CA ASN A 53 12.86 -12.88 11.63
C ASN A 53 12.95 -14.36 11.21
N PHE A 54 12.45 -14.70 10.04
CA PHE A 54 12.54 -16.06 9.50
C PHE A 54 13.99 -16.45 9.19
N GLU A 55 14.76 -15.58 8.56
CA GLU A 55 16.18 -15.82 8.28
C GLU A 55 17.00 -15.99 9.56
N ARG A 56 16.73 -15.15 10.58
CA ARG A 56 17.34 -15.27 11.90
C ARG A 56 16.97 -16.57 12.60
N LEU A 57 15.72 -17.03 12.47
CA LEU A 57 15.29 -18.30 13.04
C LEU A 57 15.92 -19.48 12.30
N SER A 58 15.95 -19.44 10.98
CA SER A 58 16.55 -20.47 10.13
C SER A 58 18.04 -20.64 10.42
N SER A 59 18.79 -19.53 10.53
CA SER A 59 20.20 -19.58 10.91
C SER A 59 20.42 -20.11 12.32
N SER A 60 19.55 -19.75 13.28
CA SER A 60 19.57 -20.31 14.64
C SER A 60 19.29 -21.82 14.64
N ALA A 61 18.33 -22.29 13.84
CA ALA A 61 17.99 -23.71 13.74
C ALA A 61 19.14 -24.52 13.14
N ILE A 62 19.80 -24.01 12.10
CA ILE A 62 21.00 -24.64 11.50
C ILE A 62 22.12 -24.77 12.53
N ARG A 63 22.34 -23.73 13.36
CA ARG A 63 23.32 -23.78 14.44
C ARG A 63 22.97 -24.83 15.49
N MET A 64 21.72 -24.87 15.94
CA MET A 64 21.24 -25.87 16.90
C MET A 64 21.40 -27.29 16.36
N ASP A 65 21.06 -27.52 15.09
CA ASP A 65 21.19 -28.85 14.46
C ASP A 65 22.65 -29.31 14.42
N LYS A 66 23.58 -28.40 14.08
CA LYS A 66 25.01 -28.68 14.15
C LYS A 66 25.48 -28.99 15.57
N GLU A 67 25.12 -28.15 16.55
CA GLU A 67 25.51 -28.31 17.96
C GLU A 67 24.93 -29.60 18.57
N MET A 68 23.72 -30.00 18.16
CA MET A 68 23.05 -31.25 18.52
C MET A 68 23.71 -32.46 17.87
N SER A 69 24.07 -32.39 16.58
CA SER A 69 24.82 -33.45 15.89
C SER A 69 26.19 -33.67 16.55
N GLU A 70 26.89 -32.60 16.92
CA GLU A 70 28.16 -32.69 17.66
C GLU A 70 27.97 -33.31 19.05
N ALA A 71 26.87 -32.97 19.75
CA ALA A 71 26.53 -33.59 21.04
C ALA A 71 26.24 -35.09 20.90
N LEU A 72 25.51 -35.49 19.86
CA LEU A 72 25.16 -36.89 19.57
C LEU A 72 26.37 -37.74 19.18
N MET A 73 27.34 -37.14 18.48
CA MET A 73 28.60 -37.80 18.16
C MET A 73 29.42 -38.01 19.43
N ALA A 74 29.55 -36.98 20.28
CA ALA A 74 30.25 -37.09 21.54
C ALA A 74 29.61 -38.13 22.48
N THR A 75 28.28 -38.18 22.60
CA THR A 75 27.61 -39.22 23.41
C THR A 75 27.85 -40.63 22.88
N ARG A 76 27.85 -40.84 21.57
CA ARG A 76 28.17 -42.15 20.96
C ARG A 76 29.63 -42.57 21.18
N GLU A 77 30.56 -41.61 21.20
CA GLU A 77 31.97 -41.87 21.49
C GLU A 77 32.15 -42.36 22.95
N ILE A 78 31.43 -41.71 23.88
CA ILE A 78 31.44 -42.02 25.32
C ILE A 78 30.75 -43.35 25.60
N GLU A 79 29.64 -43.67 24.93
CA GLU A 79 28.92 -44.94 25.09
C GLU A 79 29.77 -46.16 24.67
N LYS A 80 30.74 -45.97 23.77
CA LYS A 80 31.74 -46.98 23.39
C LYS A 80 32.87 -47.14 24.40
N GLN A 81 33.14 -46.13 25.23
CA GLN A 81 34.16 -46.17 26.28
C GLN A 81 33.49 -46.48 27.62
N THR A 82 33.40 -47.77 27.96
CA THR A 82 32.92 -48.24 29.25
C THR A 82 33.88 -47.84 30.38
N ASN A 83 33.81 -46.61 30.87
CA ASN A 83 34.22 -46.26 32.22
C ASN A 83 33.52 -44.99 32.70
N ARG A 84 32.73 -45.15 33.76
CA ARG A 84 31.98 -44.10 34.43
C ARG A 84 32.95 -43.16 35.12
N ASP A 85 33.20 -41.98 34.54
CA ASP A 85 33.73 -40.86 35.30
C ASP A 85 32.84 -39.62 35.15
N ASN A 86 32.61 -38.97 36.29
CA ASN A 86 31.46 -38.10 36.58
C ASN A 86 31.44 -36.78 35.79
N GLU A 87 32.54 -36.39 35.15
CA GLU A 87 32.74 -35.04 34.59
C GLU A 87 32.10 -34.85 33.20
N GLU A 88 32.12 -35.91 32.37
CA GLU A 88 31.51 -35.89 31.03
C GLU A 88 29.98 -35.93 31.09
N VAL A 89 29.43 -36.66 32.06
CA VAL A 89 27.98 -36.70 32.33
C VAL A 89 27.48 -35.32 32.78
N VAL A 90 28.28 -34.59 33.56
CA VAL A 90 27.98 -33.21 33.97
C VAL A 90 28.03 -32.26 32.77
N ARG A 91 29.01 -32.38 31.86
CA ARG A 91 29.06 -31.61 30.61
C ARG A 91 27.88 -31.89 29.69
N LEU A 92 27.50 -33.16 29.54
CA LEU A 92 26.36 -33.57 28.73
C LEU A 92 25.05 -33.03 29.30
N ARG A 93 24.86 -33.10 30.63
CA ARG A 93 23.72 -32.47 31.31
C ARG A 93 23.66 -30.97 31.06
N ALA A 94 24.78 -30.26 31.22
CA ALA A 94 24.85 -28.83 30.96
C ALA A 94 24.52 -28.49 29.50
N LYS A 95 24.96 -29.31 28.54
CA LYS A 95 24.65 -29.13 27.12
C LYS A 95 23.18 -29.40 26.80
N THR A 96 22.57 -30.41 27.41
CA THR A 96 21.11 -30.64 27.29
C THR A 96 20.28 -29.53 27.93
N GLU A 97 20.74 -28.95 29.04
CA GLU A 97 20.09 -27.81 29.67
C GLU A 97 20.16 -26.56 28.78
N GLN A 98 21.31 -26.32 28.14
CA GLN A 98 21.46 -25.28 27.12
C GLN A 98 20.51 -25.49 25.93
N LEU A 99 20.47 -26.72 25.39
CA LEU A 99 19.55 -27.06 24.30
C LEU A 99 18.07 -26.86 24.69
N ASP A 100 17.68 -27.21 25.91
CA ASP A 100 16.32 -26.97 26.40
C ASP A 100 16.00 -25.46 26.49
N THR A 101 16.96 -24.64 26.94
CA THR A 101 16.81 -23.18 26.93
C THR A 101 16.74 -22.58 25.52
N ASP A 102 17.51 -23.12 24.57
CA ASP A 102 17.49 -22.68 23.18
C ASP A 102 16.20 -23.07 22.46
N ILE A 103 15.67 -24.29 22.72
CA ILE A 103 14.37 -24.74 22.24
C ILE A 103 13.25 -23.83 22.77
N LYS A 104 13.27 -23.49 24.07
CA LYS A 104 12.31 -22.55 24.66
C LYS A 104 12.38 -21.18 23.98
N THR A 105 13.59 -20.68 23.75
CA THR A 105 13.82 -19.39 23.09
C THR A 105 13.35 -19.41 21.62
N ALA A 106 13.60 -20.49 20.90
CA ALA A 106 13.15 -20.69 19.53
C ALA A 106 11.62 -20.75 19.44
N LYS A 107 10.97 -21.42 20.40
CA LYS A 107 9.51 -21.50 20.48
C LYS A 107 8.86 -20.14 20.68
N ILE A 108 9.40 -19.31 21.57
CA ILE A 108 8.93 -17.93 21.79
C ILE A 108 9.05 -17.09 20.51
N LYS A 109 10.19 -17.21 19.79
CA LYS A 109 10.40 -16.52 18.51
C LYS A 109 9.45 -17.01 17.41
N MET A 110 9.16 -18.30 17.38
CA MET A 110 8.17 -18.87 16.45
C MET A 110 6.76 -18.31 16.72
N GLU A 111 6.35 -18.21 17.97
CA GLU A 111 5.06 -17.59 18.33
C GLU A 111 4.99 -16.12 17.90
N GLU A 112 6.10 -15.37 18.01
CA GLU A 112 6.19 -13.99 17.53
C GLU A 112 6.05 -13.90 16.00
N ILE A 113 6.71 -14.80 15.26
CA ILE A 113 6.62 -14.89 13.80
C ILE A 113 5.19 -15.26 13.38
N GLU A 114 4.57 -16.22 14.05
CA GLU A 114 3.21 -16.64 13.76
C GLU A 114 2.21 -15.52 14.02
N LYS A 115 2.41 -14.73 15.08
CA LYS A 115 1.61 -13.53 15.34
C LYS A 115 1.76 -12.49 14.23
N LYS A 116 3.00 -12.16 13.80
CA LYS A 116 3.23 -11.22 12.70
C LYS A 116 2.71 -11.73 11.36
N ALA A 117 2.76 -13.03 11.12
CA ALA A 117 2.17 -13.66 9.94
C ALA A 117 0.64 -13.54 9.93
N ARG A 118 -0.02 -13.71 11.09
CA ARG A 118 -1.46 -13.45 11.24
C ARG A 118 -1.80 -11.98 10.98
N GLU A 119 -1.04 -11.05 11.54
CA GLU A 119 -1.20 -9.61 11.29
C GLU A 119 -1.04 -9.29 9.79
N LEU A 120 -0.08 -9.91 9.11
CA LEU A 120 0.09 -9.76 7.66
C LEU A 120 -1.12 -10.26 6.87
N VAL A 121 -1.69 -11.42 7.22
CA VAL A 121 -2.90 -11.96 6.58
C VAL A 121 -4.09 -11.01 6.77
N GLU A 122 -4.26 -10.46 7.96
CA GLU A 122 -5.32 -9.50 8.26
C GLU A 122 -5.15 -8.19 7.48
N ILE A 123 -3.94 -7.62 7.47
CA ILE A 123 -3.57 -6.44 6.69
C ILE A 123 -3.79 -6.71 5.20
N SER A 124 -3.35 -7.87 4.70
CA SER A 124 -3.50 -8.26 3.30
C SER A 124 -4.97 -8.36 2.90
N HIS A 125 -5.81 -9.02 3.71
CA HIS A 125 -7.22 -9.18 3.43
C HIS A 125 -7.97 -7.83 3.44
N LYS A 126 -7.67 -6.98 4.44
CA LYS A 126 -8.23 -5.63 4.53
C LYS A 126 -7.74 -4.71 3.40
N SER A 127 -6.46 -4.82 3.05
CA SER A 127 -5.86 -4.08 1.94
C SER A 127 -6.48 -4.50 0.61
N GLN A 128 -6.66 -5.81 0.38
CA GLN A 128 -7.21 -6.32 -0.89
C GLN A 128 -8.65 -5.86 -1.13
N SER A 129 -9.51 -5.87 -0.10
CA SER A 129 -10.89 -5.38 -0.21
C SER A 129 -10.92 -3.88 -0.46
N THR A 130 -10.12 -3.12 0.27
CA THR A 130 -9.97 -1.66 0.13
C THR A 130 -9.44 -1.30 -1.25
N PHE A 131 -8.44 -2.02 -1.76
CA PHE A 131 -7.84 -1.83 -3.08
C PHE A 131 -8.84 -2.05 -4.21
N LYS A 132 -9.67 -3.10 -4.12
CA LYS A 132 -10.74 -3.34 -5.10
C LYS A 132 -11.74 -2.19 -5.15
N ILE A 133 -12.13 -1.68 -3.97
CA ILE A 133 -13.04 -0.55 -3.86
C ILE A 133 -12.40 0.73 -4.43
N LEU A 134 -11.18 1.07 -4.03
CA LEU A 134 -10.47 2.26 -4.53
C LEU A 134 -10.22 2.18 -6.04
N LYS A 135 -9.90 1.00 -6.58
CA LYS A 135 -9.71 0.81 -8.03
C LYS A 135 -11.01 1.10 -8.78
N SER A 136 -12.13 0.58 -8.29
CA SER A 136 -13.47 0.85 -8.87
C SER A 136 -13.82 2.35 -8.80
N GLN A 137 -13.58 2.98 -7.65
CA GLN A 137 -13.78 4.43 -7.49
C GLN A 137 -12.89 5.24 -8.42
N ASN A 138 -11.62 4.85 -8.61
CA ASN A 138 -10.72 5.53 -9.52
C ASN A 138 -11.20 5.45 -10.98
N TYR A 139 -11.76 4.33 -11.43
CA TYR A 139 -12.39 4.26 -12.76
C TYR A 139 -13.51 5.28 -12.92
N LEU A 140 -14.39 5.41 -11.92
CA LEU A 140 -15.46 6.39 -11.92
C LEU A 140 -14.91 7.83 -11.91
N MET A 141 -13.82 8.07 -11.18
CA MET A 141 -13.15 9.39 -11.15
C MET A 141 -12.47 9.73 -12.47
N TYR A 142 -11.86 8.77 -13.16
CA TYR A 142 -11.31 9.00 -14.51
C TYR A 142 -12.43 9.28 -15.51
N PHE A 143 -13.56 8.59 -15.39
CA PHE A 143 -14.73 8.89 -16.20
C PHE A 143 -15.26 10.31 -15.94
N SER A 144 -15.40 10.72 -14.68
CA SER A 144 -15.84 12.08 -14.33
C SER A 144 -14.83 13.15 -14.72
N LEU A 145 -13.53 12.85 -14.70
CA LEU A 145 -12.47 13.73 -15.20
C LEU A 145 -12.64 13.98 -16.71
N CYS A 146 -12.78 12.91 -17.50
CA CYS A 146 -13.01 13.02 -18.94
C CYS A 146 -14.31 13.78 -19.25
N LEU A 147 -15.39 13.49 -18.52
CA LEU A 147 -16.65 14.19 -18.66
C LEU A 147 -16.52 15.68 -18.30
N GLY A 148 -15.82 16.00 -17.22
CA GLY A 148 -15.57 17.38 -16.80
C GLY A 148 -14.75 18.18 -17.81
N LEU A 149 -13.70 17.58 -18.40
CA LEU A 149 -12.94 18.18 -19.50
C LEU A 149 -13.82 18.43 -20.72
N LEU A 150 -14.64 17.45 -21.11
CA LEU A 150 -15.56 17.57 -22.23
C LEU A 150 -16.59 18.68 -22.00
N MET A 151 -17.20 18.74 -20.81
CA MET A 151 -18.13 19.81 -20.44
C MET A 151 -17.46 21.18 -20.45
N SER A 152 -16.23 21.29 -19.97
CA SER A 152 -15.47 22.55 -19.97
C SER A 152 -15.21 23.06 -21.38
N ILE A 153 -14.78 22.16 -22.28
CA ILE A 153 -14.53 22.49 -23.69
C ILE A 153 -15.84 22.88 -24.38
N LEU A 154 -16.89 22.07 -24.24
CA LEU A 154 -18.19 22.35 -24.87
C LEU A 154 -18.81 23.65 -24.36
N GLY A 155 -18.71 23.94 -23.07
CA GLY A 155 -19.16 25.18 -22.46
C GLY A 155 -18.41 26.39 -23.02
N CYS A 156 -17.07 26.34 -23.07
CA CYS A 156 -16.24 27.39 -23.65
C CYS A 156 -16.52 27.63 -25.14
N VAL A 157 -16.59 26.54 -25.93
CA VAL A 157 -16.87 26.62 -27.37
C VAL A 157 -18.25 27.21 -27.62
N SER A 158 -19.28 26.71 -26.92
CA SER A 158 -20.65 27.21 -27.06
C SER A 158 -20.76 28.68 -26.64
N TRP A 159 -20.14 29.04 -25.52
CA TRP A 159 -20.13 30.43 -25.06
C TRP A 159 -19.47 31.36 -26.09
N TYR A 160 -18.33 30.96 -26.65
CA TYR A 160 -17.63 31.74 -27.67
C TYR A 160 -18.47 31.93 -28.93
N PHE A 161 -19.01 30.85 -29.49
CA PHE A 161 -19.74 30.93 -30.76
C PHE A 161 -21.09 31.63 -30.65
N PHE A 162 -21.84 31.36 -29.59
CA PHE A 162 -23.20 31.88 -29.45
C PHE A 162 -23.26 33.27 -28.80
N HIS A 163 -22.28 33.62 -27.97
CA HIS A 163 -22.31 34.87 -27.22
C HIS A 163 -21.17 35.80 -27.60
N GLN A 164 -19.92 35.38 -27.36
CA GLN A 164 -18.76 36.26 -27.52
C GLN A 164 -18.60 36.75 -28.96
N ARG A 165 -18.74 35.86 -29.95
CA ARG A 165 -18.60 36.22 -31.38
C ARG A 165 -19.63 37.28 -31.81
N TYR A 166 -20.83 37.25 -31.23
CA TYR A 166 -21.86 38.25 -31.51
C TYR A 166 -21.52 39.59 -30.84
N GLN A 167 -21.10 39.56 -29.58
CA GLN A 167 -20.65 40.75 -28.86
C GLN A 167 -19.43 41.41 -29.52
N ASP A 168 -18.44 40.62 -29.96
CA ASP A 168 -17.25 41.11 -30.66
C ASP A 168 -17.61 41.81 -31.98
N LYS A 169 -18.62 41.29 -32.71
CA LYS A 169 -19.12 41.94 -33.94
C LYS A 169 -19.81 43.27 -33.63
N LEU A 170 -20.60 43.35 -32.55
CA LEU A 170 -21.23 44.59 -32.12
C LEU A 170 -20.18 45.63 -31.71
N LEU A 171 -19.23 45.24 -30.85
CA LEU A 171 -18.12 46.09 -30.40
C LEU A 171 -17.33 46.69 -31.58
N LYS A 172 -17.02 45.89 -32.60
CA LYS A 172 -16.35 46.40 -33.81
C LYS A 172 -17.17 47.48 -34.51
N LYS A 173 -18.48 47.29 -34.69
CA LYS A 173 -19.32 48.33 -35.30
C LYS A 173 -19.29 49.63 -34.48
N THR A 174 -19.45 49.55 -33.16
CA THR A 174 -19.47 50.74 -32.30
C THR A 174 -18.14 51.50 -32.24
N LEU A 175 -17.02 50.81 -32.47
CA LEU A 175 -15.67 51.40 -32.47
C LEU A 175 -15.24 51.99 -33.81
N PHE A 176 -15.80 51.50 -34.94
CA PHE A 176 -15.42 51.95 -36.29
C PHE A 176 -16.48 52.84 -36.96
N ASP A 177 -17.73 52.88 -36.45
CA ASP A 177 -18.79 53.77 -36.92
C ASP A 177 -18.95 55.05 -36.06
N ASN A 178 -17.98 55.34 -35.17
CA ASN A 178 -17.80 56.64 -34.49
C ASN A 178 -16.51 57.31 -35.00
#